data_AF-A0A238C536-F1
#
_entry.id   AF-A0A238C536-F1
#
_cell.length_a   1.000
_cell.length_b   1.000
_cell.length_c   1.000
_cell.angle_alpha   90.00
_cell.angle_beta   90.00
_cell.angle_gamma   90.00
#
_symmetry.space_group_name_H-M   'P 1'
#
loop_
_entity.id
_entity.type
_entity.pdbx_description
1 polymer ?
#
loop_
_entity_poly.entity_id
_entity_poly.type
_entity_poly.pdbx_seq_one_letter_code
_entity_poly.pdbx_strand_id
1 'polypeptide(L)'
;MKCTIRVLDSFGTHAEFNSQNYFTTHKNSLGGSGKNPWGNNQLDLQQFMTMFPHTDDNTFLGFAVEMHPVNQDIKRDNVTLVYGKAGYMWKNAKQLIETVRKFTEVHATVSDNLPDFDNLIINHGVLTGSELHALMRKVKIFLGLGFPFEGPAPLEAIASGVVFINPSFNPPKSRRTSDFFKDKPTLRELTSQNPYAELFIGRPHVLTVDIENSSQVEDAIREALLSKFTITHPSLARKLPR
;
A
#
# COMPACT_ATOMS: atom_id res chain seq x y z
N MET A 1 28.13 18.21 -12.49
CA MET A 1 27.00 18.46 -11.56
C MET A 1 25.86 17.46 -11.73
N LYS A 2 25.44 17.09 -12.96
CA LYS A 2 24.35 16.11 -13.15
C LYS A 2 24.61 14.73 -12.53
N CYS A 3 25.84 14.22 -12.54
CA CYS A 3 26.19 12.88 -12.04
C CYS A 3 26.11 12.67 -10.51
N THR A 4 26.07 13.76 -9.72
CA THR A 4 25.97 13.69 -8.26
C THR A 4 24.53 13.76 -7.75
N ILE A 5 23.57 14.08 -8.63
CA ILE A 5 22.17 14.19 -8.26
C ILE A 5 21.63 12.80 -7.87
N ARG A 6 20.78 12.77 -6.85
CA ARG A 6 19.94 11.62 -6.51
C ARG A 6 18.51 12.13 -6.35
N VAL A 7 17.59 11.57 -7.12
CA VAL A 7 16.20 12.04 -7.22
C VAL A 7 15.32 11.07 -6.46
N LEU A 8 14.69 11.53 -5.37
CA LEU A 8 13.69 10.74 -4.68
C LEU A 8 12.43 10.69 -5.54
N ASP A 9 12.13 9.52 -6.08
CA ASP A 9 11.03 9.27 -6.99
C ASP A 9 10.32 7.98 -6.59
N SER A 10 9.30 8.10 -5.74
CA SER A 10 8.69 6.97 -5.06
C SER A 10 8.20 5.87 -6.00
N PHE A 11 7.64 6.22 -7.16
CA PHE A 11 7.04 5.27 -8.11
C PHE A 11 7.97 4.86 -9.25
N GLY A 12 9.14 5.49 -9.35
CA GLY A 12 10.16 5.21 -10.34
C GLY A 12 9.91 5.86 -11.70
N THR A 13 11.00 5.93 -12.46
CA THR A 13 11.07 6.49 -13.82
C THR A 13 11.69 5.46 -14.75
N HIS A 14 10.94 5.01 -15.77
CA HIS A 14 11.48 4.15 -16.83
C HIS A 14 12.22 4.95 -17.91
N ALA A 15 13.11 4.27 -18.64
CA ALA A 15 13.93 4.83 -19.71
C ALA A 15 13.16 5.68 -20.73
N GLU A 16 11.96 5.25 -21.14
CA GLU A 16 11.14 5.92 -22.15
C GLU A 16 10.69 7.32 -21.72
N PHE A 17 10.60 7.58 -20.42
CA PHE A 17 10.20 8.86 -19.87
C PHE A 17 11.41 9.74 -19.53
N ASN A 18 12.56 9.15 -19.25
CA ASN A 18 13.79 9.89 -18.92
C ASN A 18 14.46 10.51 -20.17
N SER A 19 14.45 9.80 -21.30
CA SER A 19 15.05 10.25 -22.56
C SER A 19 14.28 11.42 -23.17
N GLN A 20 14.94 12.57 -23.38
CA GLN A 20 14.32 13.77 -23.97
C GLN A 20 13.67 13.48 -25.32
N ASN A 21 14.48 13.00 -26.27
CA ASN A 21 14.05 12.83 -27.66
C ASN A 21 12.97 11.76 -27.76
N TYR A 22 13.13 10.64 -27.04
CA TYR A 22 12.14 9.58 -27.08
C TYR A 22 10.82 10.03 -26.45
N PHE A 23 10.87 10.63 -25.26
CA PHE A 23 9.68 11.08 -24.55
C PHE A 23 8.92 12.16 -25.33
N THR A 24 9.61 13.18 -25.86
CA THR A 24 8.96 14.25 -26.63
C THR A 24 8.23 13.71 -27.85
N THR A 25 8.82 12.75 -28.57
CA THR A 25 8.21 12.13 -29.76
C THR A 25 7.06 11.18 -29.41
N HIS A 26 7.18 10.40 -28.32
CA HIS A 26 6.28 9.29 -28.04
C HIS A 26 5.30 9.51 -26.88
N LYS A 27 5.34 10.67 -26.20
CA LYS A 27 4.50 10.95 -25.00
C LYS A 27 3.02 10.62 -25.18
N ASN A 28 2.46 10.84 -26.38
CA ASN A 28 1.05 10.55 -26.66
C ASN A 28 0.79 9.03 -26.71
N SER A 29 1.72 8.25 -27.28
CA SER A 29 1.62 6.78 -27.38
C SER A 29 1.90 6.06 -26.05
N LEU A 30 2.73 6.66 -25.20
CA LEU A 30 3.03 6.17 -23.84
C LEU A 30 1.85 6.37 -22.88
N GLY A 31 0.82 7.12 -23.30
CA GLY A 31 -0.35 7.44 -22.49
C GLY A 31 -0.12 8.60 -21.52
N GLY A 32 -1.18 8.99 -20.83
CA GLY A 32 -1.20 10.14 -19.93
C GLY A 32 -1.71 11.43 -20.57
N SER A 33 -1.63 12.52 -19.83
CA SER A 33 -1.94 13.84 -20.34
C SER A 33 -0.83 14.29 -21.31
N GLY A 34 -1.21 15.02 -22.37
CA GLY A 34 -0.24 15.61 -23.30
C GLY A 34 0.70 16.64 -22.68
N LYS A 35 0.48 16.97 -21.39
CA LYS A 35 1.24 17.91 -20.55
C LYS A 35 2.00 17.22 -19.40
N ASN A 36 2.24 15.90 -19.48
CA ASN A 36 2.98 15.16 -18.46
C ASN A 36 4.30 15.89 -18.06
N PRO A 37 4.41 16.37 -16.80
CA PRO A 37 5.52 17.20 -16.36
C PRO A 37 6.73 16.43 -15.81
N TRP A 38 6.65 15.10 -15.70
CA TRP A 38 7.59 14.29 -14.90
C TRP A 38 8.76 13.71 -15.69
N GLY A 39 8.67 13.66 -17.03
CA GLY A 39 9.71 13.09 -17.90
C GLY A 39 10.80 14.10 -18.31
N ASN A 40 11.64 13.70 -19.27
CA ASN A 40 12.70 14.52 -19.87
C ASN A 40 13.75 15.04 -18.87
N ASN A 41 14.23 14.15 -18.00
CA ASN A 41 15.25 14.52 -17.00
C ASN A 41 16.69 14.36 -17.55
N GLN A 42 16.92 13.40 -18.46
CA GLN A 42 18.23 13.08 -19.02
C GLN A 42 19.30 12.81 -17.94
N LEU A 43 18.92 12.00 -16.96
CA LEU A 43 19.82 11.52 -15.90
C LEU A 43 20.19 10.06 -16.16
N ASP A 44 21.21 9.55 -15.47
CA ASP A 44 21.40 8.10 -15.36
C ASP A 44 20.21 7.52 -14.56
N LEU A 45 19.61 6.42 -15.04
CA LEU A 45 18.40 5.86 -14.45
C LEU A 45 18.61 5.37 -13.01
N GLN A 46 19.84 5.00 -12.64
CA GLN A 46 20.18 4.64 -11.25
C GLN A 46 20.23 5.85 -10.31
N GLN A 47 20.15 7.08 -10.82
CA GLN A 47 20.05 8.28 -9.99
C GLN A 47 18.65 8.48 -9.41
N PHE A 48 17.62 7.84 -9.96
CA PHE A 48 16.29 7.83 -9.37
C PHE A 48 16.23 6.81 -8.24
N MET A 49 15.61 7.21 -7.14
CA MET A 49 15.57 6.48 -5.88
C MET A 49 14.13 6.15 -5.50
N THR A 50 13.77 4.88 -5.55
CA THR A 50 12.39 4.41 -5.35
C THR A 50 12.10 4.06 -3.89
N MET A 51 10.81 4.12 -3.54
CA MET A 51 10.34 3.78 -2.19
C MET A 51 10.27 2.26 -1.96
N PHE A 52 10.06 1.47 -3.01
CA PHE A 52 10.10 0.01 -3.00
C PHE A 52 10.92 -0.51 -4.20
N PRO A 53 11.46 -1.74 -4.14
CA PRO A 53 12.26 -2.31 -5.23
C PRO A 53 11.36 -2.83 -6.36
N HIS A 54 10.65 -1.92 -7.04
CA HIS A 54 9.65 -2.24 -8.07
C HIS A 54 10.04 -1.74 -9.47
N THR A 55 11.20 -1.11 -9.63
CA THR A 55 11.66 -0.55 -10.91
C THR A 55 13.14 -0.81 -11.07
N ASP A 56 13.47 -1.84 -11.85
CA ASP A 56 14.85 -2.34 -12.00
C ASP A 56 15.80 -1.32 -12.65
N ASP A 57 15.26 -0.39 -13.44
CA ASP A 57 16.01 0.75 -14.00
C ASP A 57 16.57 1.67 -12.90
N ASN A 58 15.97 1.70 -11.71
CA ASN A 58 16.24 2.68 -10.66
C ASN A 58 16.90 2.06 -9.43
N THR A 59 17.46 2.91 -8.57
CA THR A 59 18.03 2.47 -7.29
C THR A 59 16.94 2.37 -6.23
N PHE A 60 16.85 1.23 -5.54
CA PHE A 60 15.99 1.12 -4.34
C PHE A 60 16.61 1.89 -3.17
N LEU A 61 15.92 2.92 -2.68
CA LEU A 61 16.31 3.66 -1.47
C LEU A 61 15.59 3.11 -0.23
N GLY A 62 14.28 2.95 -0.32
CA GLY A 62 13.46 2.44 0.78
C GLY A 62 13.33 3.40 1.95
N PHE A 63 13.00 2.83 3.10
CA PHE A 63 12.76 3.52 4.36
C PHE A 63 12.92 2.54 5.52
N ALA A 64 13.05 3.07 6.74
CA ALA A 64 12.95 2.25 7.95
C ALA A 64 11.48 2.14 8.35
N VAL A 65 11.03 0.92 8.66
CA VAL A 65 9.70 0.69 9.24
C VAL A 65 9.75 1.10 10.70
N GLU A 66 9.00 2.13 11.07
CA GLU A 66 8.95 2.61 12.44
C GLU A 66 8.24 1.62 13.35
N MET A 67 8.78 1.41 14.56
CA MET A 67 8.21 0.56 15.58
C MET A 67 8.39 1.21 16.94
N HIS A 68 7.29 1.56 17.61
CA HIS A 68 7.35 2.04 18.99
C HIS A 68 7.29 0.87 19.99
N PRO A 69 8.15 0.87 21.03
CA PRO A 69 8.02 -0.05 22.14
C PRO A 69 6.77 0.30 22.93
N VAL A 70 5.91 -0.70 23.17
CA VAL A 70 4.70 -0.54 23.98
C VAL A 70 4.80 -1.56 25.11
N ASN A 71 4.88 -1.08 26.34
CA ASN A 71 4.94 -1.90 27.55
C ASN A 71 3.52 -2.34 27.96
N GLN A 72 2.88 -3.18 27.14
CA GLN A 72 1.56 -3.74 27.43
C GLN A 72 1.52 -5.22 27.09
N ASP A 73 0.81 -6.01 27.91
CA ASP A 73 0.53 -7.42 27.60
C ASP A 73 -0.24 -7.50 26.27
N ILE A 74 0.27 -8.31 25.35
CA ILE A 74 -0.24 -8.42 23.98
C ILE A 74 -1.44 -9.37 23.97
N LYS A 75 -2.60 -8.89 24.42
CA LYS A 75 -3.89 -9.51 24.12
C LYS A 75 -4.50 -8.78 22.92
N ARG A 76 -4.71 -9.51 21.83
CA ARG A 76 -5.36 -8.99 20.63
C ARG A 76 -6.84 -9.26 20.61
N ASP A 77 -7.58 -8.23 20.27
CA ASP A 77 -9.02 -8.26 20.09
C ASP A 77 -9.36 -8.67 18.65
N ASN A 78 -10.57 -9.17 18.43
CA ASN A 78 -11.08 -9.45 17.08
C ASN A 78 -11.48 -8.13 16.41
N VAL A 79 -10.48 -7.31 16.11
CA VAL A 79 -10.59 -5.98 15.53
C VAL A 79 -9.90 -5.96 14.17
N THR A 80 -10.56 -5.34 13.20
CA THR A 80 -10.02 -4.95 11.90
C THR A 80 -9.80 -3.44 11.89
N LEU A 81 -8.56 -3.00 11.71
CA LEU A 81 -8.22 -1.60 11.46
C LEU A 81 -8.16 -1.37 9.95
N VAL A 82 -8.88 -0.37 9.45
CA VAL A 82 -8.94 -0.08 8.01
C VAL A 82 -7.85 0.92 7.61
N TYR A 83 -7.17 0.61 6.51
CA TYR A 83 -6.17 1.46 5.89
C TYR A 83 -6.84 2.48 4.95
N GLY A 84 -7.21 3.63 5.52
CA GLY A 84 -7.70 4.79 4.77
C GLY A 84 -7.89 5.97 5.70
N LYS A 85 -7.08 7.02 5.57
CA LYS A 85 -7.04 8.15 6.54
C LYS A 85 -7.96 9.32 6.17
N ALA A 86 -8.58 9.29 4.99
CA ALA A 86 -9.46 10.34 4.50
C ALA A 86 -10.75 9.76 3.93
N GLY A 87 -11.89 10.42 4.13
CA GLY A 87 -13.23 9.94 3.82
C GLY A 87 -13.42 9.51 2.37
N TYR A 88 -12.78 10.20 1.42
CA TYR A 88 -12.85 9.81 0.01
C TYR A 88 -12.29 8.41 -0.28
N MET A 89 -11.34 7.92 0.53
CA MET A 89 -10.75 6.58 0.39
C MET A 89 -11.77 5.48 0.73
N TRP A 90 -12.82 5.83 1.47
CA TRP A 90 -13.89 4.94 1.89
C TRP A 90 -15.09 4.95 0.94
N LYS A 91 -14.99 5.71 -0.16
CA LYS A 91 -16.04 5.73 -1.18
C LYS A 91 -16.28 4.31 -1.69
N ASN A 92 -17.55 3.90 -1.71
CA ASN A 92 -18.01 2.57 -2.11
C ASN A 92 -17.56 1.40 -1.21
N ALA A 93 -16.97 1.66 -0.03
CA ALA A 93 -16.52 0.59 0.87
C ALA A 93 -17.66 -0.05 1.70
N LYS A 94 -18.90 0.46 1.64
CA LYS A 94 -20.00 0.04 2.51
C LYS A 94 -20.21 -1.48 2.56
N GLN A 95 -20.33 -2.13 1.40
CA GLN A 95 -20.56 -3.58 1.32
C GLN A 95 -19.38 -4.39 1.90
N LEU A 96 -18.16 -3.93 1.65
CA LEU A 96 -16.95 -4.53 2.23
C LEU A 96 -16.98 -4.42 3.76
N ILE A 97 -17.27 -3.24 4.29
CA ILE A 97 -17.36 -3.01 5.74
C ILE A 97 -18.48 -3.85 6.37
N GLU A 98 -19.66 -3.91 5.75
CA GLU A 98 -20.75 -4.78 6.21
C GLU A 98 -20.36 -6.26 6.23
N THR A 99 -19.56 -6.71 5.25
CA THR A 99 -19.03 -8.08 5.20
C THR A 99 -18.06 -8.34 6.35
N VAL A 100 -17.12 -7.41 6.59
CA VAL A 100 -16.12 -7.52 7.66
C VAL A 100 -16.76 -7.48 9.05
N ARG A 101 -17.80 -6.66 9.24
CA ARG A 101 -18.53 -6.48 10.49
C ARG A 101 -19.21 -7.75 11.01
N LYS A 102 -19.42 -8.76 10.17
CA LYS A 102 -19.91 -10.08 10.59
C LYS A 102 -18.92 -10.83 11.48
N PHE A 103 -17.64 -10.46 11.44
CA PHE A 103 -16.54 -11.21 12.08
C PHE A 103 -15.77 -10.41 13.14
N THR A 104 -15.63 -9.10 12.94
CA THR A 104 -14.79 -8.24 13.78
C THR A 104 -15.40 -6.86 13.97
N GLU A 105 -15.02 -6.18 15.04
CA GLU A 105 -15.18 -4.73 15.10
C GLU A 105 -14.33 -4.06 14.01
N VAL A 106 -14.82 -2.95 13.46
CA VAL A 106 -14.14 -2.21 12.39
C VAL A 106 -13.73 -0.86 12.94
N HIS A 107 -12.43 -0.62 12.94
CA HIS A 107 -11.81 0.58 13.47
C HIS A 107 -11.20 1.40 12.33
N ALA A 108 -11.14 2.72 12.53
CA ALA A 108 -10.58 3.66 11.57
C ALA A 108 -9.74 4.75 12.26
N THR A 109 -8.88 5.40 11.50
CA THR A 109 -8.12 6.61 11.93
C THR A 109 -8.29 7.70 10.88
N VAL A 110 -9.54 8.11 10.64
CA VAL A 110 -9.91 9.06 9.58
C VAL A 110 -9.91 10.47 10.15
N SER A 111 -9.25 11.39 9.43
CA SER A 111 -9.07 12.79 9.86
C SER A 111 -10.26 13.70 9.60
N ASP A 112 -11.07 13.35 8.61
CA ASP A 112 -12.24 14.10 8.14
C ASP A 112 -13.52 13.25 8.31
N ASN A 113 -14.57 13.56 7.56
CA ASN A 113 -15.85 12.87 7.69
C ASN A 113 -15.79 11.49 7.04
N LEU A 114 -16.21 10.47 7.78
CA LEU A 114 -16.55 9.17 7.20
C LEU A 114 -17.81 9.29 6.31
N PRO A 115 -18.02 8.35 5.37
CA PRO A 115 -19.26 8.28 4.60
C PRO A 115 -20.51 7.98 5.46
N ASP A 116 -21.67 7.85 4.82
CA ASP A 116 -23.00 7.64 5.43
C ASP A 116 -23.20 6.31 6.21
N PHE A 117 -22.16 5.49 6.35
CA PHE A 117 -22.14 4.24 7.10
C PHE A 117 -21.14 4.28 8.28
N ASP A 118 -20.81 5.48 8.75
CA ASP A 118 -19.93 5.74 9.90
C ASP A 118 -20.40 5.04 11.19
N ASN A 119 -21.70 4.84 11.36
CA ASN A 119 -22.30 4.09 12.47
C ASN A 119 -21.82 2.64 12.57
N LEU A 120 -21.23 2.07 11.50
CA LEU A 120 -20.63 0.74 11.50
C LEU A 120 -19.15 0.75 11.96
N ILE A 121 -18.55 1.92 12.17
CA ILE A 121 -17.11 2.12 12.29
C ILE A 121 -16.78 2.86 13.59
N ILE A 122 -15.80 2.35 14.33
CA ILE A 122 -15.21 3.04 15.49
C ILE A 122 -14.04 3.89 14.99
N ASN A 123 -14.27 5.19 14.79
CA ASN A 123 -13.22 6.11 14.36
C ASN A 123 -12.43 6.66 15.56
N HIS A 124 -11.12 6.50 15.54
CA HIS A 124 -10.18 7.00 16.55
C HIS A 124 -9.64 8.40 16.21
N GLY A 125 -10.00 8.96 15.05
CA GLY A 125 -9.46 10.23 14.56
C GLY A 125 -7.99 10.12 14.16
N VAL A 126 -7.29 11.25 14.15
CA VAL A 126 -5.85 11.29 13.87
C VAL A 126 -5.08 10.89 15.13
N LEU A 127 -4.29 9.82 15.02
CA LEU A 127 -3.43 9.31 16.09
C LEU A 127 -1.98 9.72 15.87
N THR A 128 -1.24 9.90 16.96
CA THR A 128 0.23 9.94 16.96
C THR A 128 0.81 8.58 16.58
N GLY A 129 2.09 8.52 16.20
CA GLY A 129 2.77 7.25 15.88
C GLY A 129 2.68 6.23 17.01
N SER A 130 2.92 6.65 18.26
CA SER A 130 2.82 5.79 19.44
C SER A 130 1.40 5.27 19.69
N GLU A 131 0.38 6.10 19.50
CA GLU A 131 -1.03 5.68 19.67
C GLU A 131 -1.45 4.72 18.56
N LEU A 132 -1.02 4.97 17.32
CA LEU A 132 -1.27 4.09 16.19
C LEU A 132 -0.64 2.72 16.42
N HIS A 133 0.61 2.65 16.88
CA HIS A 133 1.27 1.37 17.17
C HIS A 133 0.66 0.67 18.40
N ALA A 134 0.20 1.41 19.41
CA ALA A 134 -0.56 0.84 20.51
C ALA A 134 -1.88 0.23 20.03
N LEU A 135 -2.59 0.88 19.10
CA LEU A 135 -3.78 0.33 18.45
C LEU A 135 -3.43 -0.90 17.61
N MET A 136 -2.39 -0.84 16.76
CA MET A 136 -1.96 -1.96 15.92
C MET A 136 -1.59 -3.21 16.73
N ARG A 137 -1.09 -3.08 17.96
CA ARG A 137 -0.82 -4.24 18.82
C ARG A 137 -2.08 -4.94 19.31
N LYS A 138 -3.22 -4.26 19.35
CA LYS A 138 -4.52 -4.82 19.74
C LYS A 138 -5.30 -5.42 18.58
N VAL A 139 -5.08 -4.94 17.36
CA VAL A 139 -5.83 -5.43 16.19
C VAL A 139 -5.23 -6.72 15.62
N LYS A 140 -6.07 -7.52 14.96
CA LYS A 140 -5.63 -8.73 14.25
C LYS A 140 -5.47 -8.51 12.76
N ILE A 141 -6.28 -7.62 12.19
CA ILE A 141 -6.38 -7.42 10.75
C ILE A 141 -6.13 -5.94 10.43
N PHE A 142 -5.32 -5.70 9.41
CA PHE A 142 -5.20 -4.41 8.74
C PHE A 142 -5.80 -4.56 7.34
N LEU A 143 -6.87 -3.83 7.04
CA LEU A 143 -7.65 -4.01 5.80
C LEU A 143 -7.37 -2.87 4.82
N GLY A 144 -6.82 -3.19 3.66
CA GLY A 144 -6.70 -2.25 2.55
C GLY A 144 -8.03 -1.95 1.87
N LEU A 145 -8.21 -0.70 1.40
CA LEU A 145 -9.36 -0.26 0.60
C LEU A 145 -9.04 -0.11 -0.90
N GLY A 146 -7.82 -0.45 -1.31
CA GLY A 146 -7.33 -0.29 -2.68
C GLY A 146 -6.64 1.05 -2.94
N PHE A 147 -6.67 1.97 -1.98
CA PHE A 147 -5.92 3.23 -1.98
C PHE A 147 -5.62 3.66 -0.53
N PRO A 148 -4.45 4.25 -0.21
CA PRO A 148 -3.33 4.60 -1.09
C PRO A 148 -2.50 3.41 -1.57
N PHE A 149 -1.86 3.57 -2.73
CA PHE A 149 -0.95 2.57 -3.32
C PHE A 149 0.43 2.62 -2.67
N GLU A 150 1.00 1.43 -2.42
CA GLU A 150 2.41 1.27 -2.00
C GLU A 150 2.80 2.19 -0.84
N GLY A 151 1.95 2.31 0.19
CA GLY A 151 2.30 3.07 1.39
C GLY A 151 3.15 2.28 2.39
N PRO A 152 3.75 2.95 3.39
CA PRO A 152 4.52 2.29 4.45
C PRO A 152 3.64 1.58 5.50
N ALA A 153 2.41 2.06 5.72
CA ALA A 153 1.55 1.59 6.81
C ALA A 153 1.27 0.07 6.83
N PRO A 154 1.08 -0.61 5.68
CA PRO A 154 1.00 -2.07 5.67
C PRO A 154 2.23 -2.77 6.27
N LEU A 155 3.44 -2.23 6.06
CA LEU A 155 4.66 -2.80 6.65
C LEU A 155 4.75 -2.58 8.16
N GLU A 156 4.29 -1.44 8.66
CA GLU A 156 4.19 -1.17 10.11
C GLU A 156 3.19 -2.13 10.79
N ALA A 157 2.06 -2.38 10.12
CA ALA A 157 1.05 -3.35 10.59
C ALA A 157 1.63 -4.76 10.64
N ILE A 158 2.29 -5.21 9.56
CA ILE A 158 2.95 -6.53 9.49
C ILE A 158 4.05 -6.65 10.54
N ALA A 159 4.89 -5.62 10.72
CA ALA A 159 5.94 -5.59 11.73
C ALA A 159 5.37 -5.62 13.16
N SER A 160 4.17 -5.08 13.35
CA SER A 160 3.39 -5.22 14.60
C SER A 160 2.76 -6.60 14.75
N GLY A 161 2.89 -7.49 13.77
CA GLY A 161 2.37 -8.85 13.68
C GLY A 161 0.94 -8.95 13.15
N VAL A 162 0.38 -7.87 12.62
CA VAL A 162 -1.00 -7.79 12.12
C VAL A 162 -1.07 -8.37 10.72
N VAL A 163 -2.12 -9.14 10.41
CA VAL A 163 -2.33 -9.66 9.06
C VAL A 163 -2.87 -8.55 8.16
N PHE A 164 -2.19 -8.28 7.05
CA PHE A 164 -2.64 -7.31 6.05
C PHE A 164 -3.51 -8.00 4.99
N ILE A 165 -4.78 -7.61 4.88
CA ILE A 165 -5.64 -7.97 3.75
C ILE A 165 -5.39 -6.95 2.64
N ASN A 166 -4.73 -7.39 1.58
CA ASN A 166 -4.24 -6.58 0.47
C ASN A 166 -5.18 -6.69 -0.74
N PRO A 167 -5.86 -5.63 -1.16
CA PRO A 167 -6.72 -5.66 -2.33
C PRO A 167 -5.95 -6.00 -3.61
N SER A 168 -6.37 -7.05 -4.31
CA SER A 168 -5.87 -7.40 -5.65
C SER A 168 -6.52 -6.52 -6.71
N PHE A 169 -5.82 -6.28 -7.82
CA PHE A 169 -6.31 -5.52 -8.95
C PHE A 169 -6.32 -6.39 -10.22
N ASN A 170 -7.51 -6.67 -10.73
CA ASN A 170 -7.70 -7.32 -12.02
C ASN A 170 -8.78 -6.55 -12.83
N PRO A 171 -8.40 -5.79 -13.87
CA PRO A 171 -7.05 -5.64 -14.40
C PRO A 171 -6.10 -4.87 -13.45
N PRO A 172 -4.78 -5.04 -13.60
CA PRO A 172 -3.78 -4.25 -12.86
C PRO A 172 -3.97 -2.74 -13.02
N LYS A 173 -3.56 -1.97 -12.00
CA LYS A 173 -3.60 -0.51 -12.03
C LYS A 173 -2.31 0.06 -12.62
N SER A 174 -2.44 0.87 -13.67
CA SER A 174 -1.32 1.49 -14.37
C SER A 174 -1.73 2.85 -14.94
N ARG A 175 -0.85 3.52 -15.68
CA ARG A 175 -1.18 4.76 -16.41
C ARG A 175 -2.38 4.62 -17.33
N ARG A 176 -2.70 3.40 -17.78
CA ARG A 176 -3.77 3.09 -18.73
C ARG A 176 -5.11 2.83 -18.06
N THR A 177 -5.10 2.39 -16.80
CA THR A 177 -6.29 1.89 -16.09
C THR A 177 -6.64 2.72 -14.85
N SER A 178 -5.82 3.72 -14.49
CA SER A 178 -6.05 4.55 -13.30
C SER A 178 -5.57 5.99 -13.49
N ASP A 179 -6.46 6.94 -13.17
CA ASP A 179 -6.17 8.38 -13.24
C ASP A 179 -5.02 8.81 -12.32
N PHE A 180 -4.83 8.16 -11.17
CA PHE A 180 -3.72 8.46 -10.26
C PHE A 180 -2.35 8.23 -10.90
N PHE A 181 -2.24 7.21 -11.76
CA PHE A 181 -1.00 6.86 -12.44
C PHE A 181 -0.84 7.60 -13.77
N LYS A 182 -1.90 8.20 -14.30
CA LYS A 182 -1.99 8.75 -15.66
C LYS A 182 -0.75 9.46 -16.15
N ASP A 183 -0.11 10.29 -15.31
CA ASP A 183 1.08 11.06 -15.68
C ASP A 183 2.42 10.53 -15.14
N LYS A 184 2.43 9.55 -14.23
CA LYS A 184 3.66 9.08 -13.57
C LYS A 184 4.63 8.42 -14.56
N PRO A 185 5.94 8.73 -14.57
CA PRO A 185 6.90 8.39 -15.62
C PRO A 185 7.30 6.89 -15.67
N THR A 186 6.36 5.97 -15.56
CA THR A 186 6.56 4.53 -15.58
C THR A 186 5.40 3.84 -16.30
N LEU A 187 5.69 2.77 -17.04
CA LEU A 187 4.66 1.88 -17.62
C LEU A 187 4.26 0.74 -16.67
N ARG A 188 4.80 0.72 -15.45
CA ARG A 188 4.57 -0.33 -14.47
C ARG A 188 3.08 -0.48 -14.13
N GLU A 189 2.69 -1.73 -13.93
CA GLU A 189 1.35 -2.10 -13.51
C GLU A 189 1.37 -2.68 -12.10
N LEU A 190 0.44 -2.24 -11.26
CA LEU A 190 0.26 -2.72 -9.89
C LEU A 190 -0.80 -3.82 -9.89
N THR A 191 -0.40 -5.02 -9.47
CA THR A 191 -1.28 -6.20 -9.32
C THR A 191 -2.12 -6.16 -8.05
N SER A 192 -1.76 -5.32 -7.07
CA SER A 192 -2.46 -5.16 -5.80
C SER A 192 -2.17 -3.79 -5.17
N GLN A 193 -2.84 -3.47 -4.06
CA GLN A 193 -2.63 -2.19 -3.36
C GLN A 193 -1.18 -2.02 -2.89
N ASN A 194 -0.51 -3.10 -2.48
CA ASN A 194 0.90 -3.11 -2.16
C ASN A 194 1.59 -4.37 -2.76
N PRO A 195 2.11 -4.29 -4.00
CA PRO A 195 2.75 -5.43 -4.67
C PRO A 195 4.02 -5.91 -3.96
N TYR A 196 4.73 -5.04 -3.25
CA TYR A 196 5.87 -5.47 -2.44
C TYR A 196 5.43 -6.42 -1.32
N ALA A 197 4.37 -6.07 -0.60
CA ALA A 197 3.80 -6.91 0.46
C ALA A 197 3.26 -8.22 -0.13
N GLU A 198 2.63 -8.18 -1.31
CA GLU A 198 2.16 -9.37 -2.04
C GLU A 198 3.31 -10.34 -2.37
N LEU A 199 4.35 -9.85 -3.05
CA LEU A 199 5.37 -10.69 -3.68
C LEU A 199 6.49 -11.10 -2.72
N PHE A 200 6.91 -10.20 -1.83
CA PHE A 200 8.10 -10.42 -0.98
C PHE A 200 7.76 -10.85 0.45
N ILE A 201 6.52 -10.63 0.90
CA ILE A 201 6.06 -11.08 2.23
C ILE A 201 5.06 -12.22 2.10
N GLY A 202 3.94 -11.98 1.42
CA GLY A 202 2.91 -12.98 1.15
C GLY A 202 2.28 -13.61 2.40
N ARG A 203 1.59 -14.73 2.19
CA ARG A 203 0.95 -15.51 3.26
C ARG A 203 1.99 -16.04 4.26
N PRO A 204 1.68 -16.10 5.58
CA PRO A 204 0.38 -15.80 6.18
C PRO A 204 0.18 -14.32 6.55
N HIS A 205 1.19 -13.46 6.38
CA HIS A 205 1.14 -12.07 6.87
C HIS A 205 0.37 -11.14 5.92
N VAL A 206 0.31 -11.50 4.63
CA VAL A 206 -0.37 -10.74 3.59
C VAL A 206 -1.32 -11.67 2.85
N LEU A 207 -2.60 -11.35 2.91
CA LEU A 207 -3.68 -12.04 2.19
C LEU A 207 -4.11 -11.15 1.03
N THR A 208 -3.57 -11.41 -0.16
CA THR A 208 -3.97 -10.69 -1.36
C THR A 208 -5.26 -11.30 -1.93
N VAL A 209 -6.35 -10.52 -1.96
CA VAL A 209 -7.68 -10.99 -2.37
C VAL A 209 -8.46 -9.93 -3.14
N ASP A 210 -9.44 -10.36 -3.92
CA ASP A 210 -10.41 -9.46 -4.54
C ASP A 210 -11.43 -9.00 -3.48
N ILE A 211 -11.35 -7.73 -3.09
CA ILE A 211 -12.24 -7.15 -2.06
C ILE A 211 -13.66 -6.87 -2.56
N GLU A 212 -13.91 -6.95 -3.87
CA GLU A 212 -15.27 -6.89 -4.42
C GLU A 212 -15.96 -8.27 -4.34
N ASN A 213 -15.20 -9.34 -4.12
CA ASN A 213 -15.70 -10.68 -3.92
C ASN A 213 -15.88 -10.99 -2.43
N SER A 214 -17.11 -10.84 -1.91
CA SER A 214 -17.40 -11.09 -0.49
C SER A 214 -16.92 -12.45 0.00
N SER A 215 -16.99 -13.52 -0.80
CA SER A 215 -16.54 -14.84 -0.37
C SER A 215 -15.05 -14.87 -0.07
N GLN A 216 -14.23 -14.28 -0.96
CA GLN A 216 -12.78 -14.19 -0.75
C GLN A 216 -12.43 -13.34 0.48
N VAL A 217 -13.19 -12.27 0.71
CA VAL A 217 -13.04 -11.44 1.91
C VAL A 217 -13.35 -12.22 3.18
N GLU A 218 -14.49 -12.93 3.22
CA GLU A 218 -14.89 -13.74 4.38
C GLU A 218 -13.85 -14.83 4.68
N ASP A 219 -13.35 -15.52 3.66
CA ASP A 219 -12.31 -16.54 3.80
C ASP A 219 -11.00 -15.94 4.33
N ALA A 220 -10.56 -14.79 3.79
CA ALA A 220 -9.37 -14.10 4.25
C ALA A 220 -9.48 -13.65 5.71
N ILE A 221 -10.64 -13.15 6.14
CA ILE A 221 -10.86 -12.75 7.53
C ILE A 221 -10.79 -13.97 8.45
N ARG A 222 -11.44 -15.09 8.08
CA ARG A 222 -11.38 -16.33 8.87
C ARG A 222 -9.95 -16.83 9.01
N GLU A 223 -9.18 -16.83 7.93
CA GLU A 223 -7.76 -17.21 7.94
C GLU A 223 -6.92 -16.27 8.82
N ALA A 224 -7.13 -14.96 8.69
CA ALA A 224 -6.41 -13.97 9.50
C ALA A 224 -6.72 -14.11 10.99
N LEU A 225 -7.97 -14.41 11.36
CA LEU A 225 -8.37 -14.61 12.75
C LEU A 225 -7.79 -15.89 13.38
N LEU A 226 -7.53 -16.91 12.56
CA LEU A 226 -6.91 -18.18 12.97
C LEU A 226 -5.38 -18.15 12.96
N SER A 227 -4.78 -17.16 12.30
CA SER A 227 -3.33 -17.07 12.14
C SER A 227 -2.62 -16.88 13.47
N LYS A 228 -1.58 -17.69 13.69
CA LYS A 228 -0.72 -17.58 14.89
C LYS A 228 0.13 -16.32 14.79
N PHE A 229 0.18 -15.59 15.89
CA PHE A 229 0.99 -14.38 16.02
C PHE A 229 2.46 -14.68 15.72
N THR A 230 3.00 -13.97 14.73
CA THR A 230 4.44 -13.98 14.42
C THR A 230 4.86 -12.55 14.13
N ILE A 231 5.78 -12.01 14.92
CA ILE A 231 6.42 -10.73 14.60
C ILE A 231 7.36 -10.99 13.43
N THR A 232 7.10 -10.38 12.29
CA THR A 232 7.97 -10.47 11.11
C THR A 232 8.50 -9.08 10.77
N HIS A 233 9.82 -8.92 10.88
CA HIS A 233 10.49 -7.74 10.35
C HIS A 233 10.62 -7.92 8.82
N PRO A 234 10.24 -6.93 7.98
CA PRO A 234 10.31 -7.07 6.51
C PRO A 234 11.72 -7.37 5.98
N SER A 235 12.78 -7.01 6.72
CA SER A 235 14.18 -7.37 6.40
C SER A 235 14.50 -8.86 6.56
N LEU A 236 13.59 -9.65 7.14
CA LEU A 236 13.73 -11.10 7.32
C LEU A 236 12.92 -11.89 6.27
N ALA A 237 12.09 -11.22 5.46
CA ALA A 237 11.33 -11.86 4.41
C ALA A 237 12.24 -12.06 3.18
N ARG A 238 12.73 -13.30 3.03
CA ARG A 238 13.51 -13.90 1.91
C ARG A 238 14.54 -12.99 1.22
N LYS A 239 15.82 -13.38 1.32
CA LYS A 239 16.90 -12.93 0.44
C LYS A 239 16.42 -12.92 -1.02
N LEU A 240 16.47 -11.76 -1.65
CA LEU A 240 16.33 -11.60 -3.10
C LEU A 240 17.29 -12.60 -3.77
N PRO A 241 16.84 -13.46 -4.71
CA PRO A 241 17.77 -14.18 -5.57
C PRO A 241 18.56 -13.12 -6.36
N ARG A 242 19.90 -13.27 -6.35
CA ARG A 242 20.79 -12.47 -7.18
C ARG A 242 20.60 -12.80 -8.64
#